data_AF-A0A939A8A1-F1
#
_entry.id   AF-A0A939A8A1-F1
#
_cell.length_a   1.000
_cell.length_b   1.000
_cell.length_c   1.000
_cell.angle_alpha   90.00
_cell.angle_beta   90.00
_cell.angle_gamma   90.00
#
_symmetry.space_group_name_H-M   'P 1'
#
loop_
_entity.id
_entity.type
_entity.pdbx_description
1 polymer ?
#
loop_
_entity_poly.entity_id
_entity_poly.type
_entity_poly.pdbx_seq_one_letter_code
_entity_poly.pdbx_strand_id
1 'polypeptide(L)'
;MIQNLKKRCKRLPVFRDLNRLKGEYSMEELTQHAKDLVECLGGTAVGIATNQTLEGGPPSSDLRYVLPGARSAIVFGVPLEQGFIEPFLKKEDHDSHALNNVRTNTLVSGIACEVANFLMQI
;
A
#
# COMPACT_ATOMS: atom_id res chain seq x y z
N MET A 1 -16.15 -8.17 -11.41
CA MET A 1 -14.89 -7.97 -10.66
C MET A 1 -15.07 -7.13 -9.39
N ILE A 2 -15.65 -5.93 -9.48
CA ILE A 2 -15.86 -4.98 -8.35
C ILE A 2 -16.72 -5.54 -7.19
N GLN A 3 -17.75 -6.33 -7.49
CA GLN A 3 -18.60 -6.98 -6.49
C GLN A 3 -17.84 -7.98 -5.60
N ASN A 4 -16.76 -8.59 -6.10
CA ASN A 4 -15.92 -9.52 -5.34
C ASN A 4 -14.93 -8.79 -4.42
N LEU A 5 -14.40 -7.63 -4.83
CA LEU A 5 -13.58 -6.78 -3.96
C LEU A 5 -14.38 -6.28 -2.75
N LYS A 6 -15.62 -5.79 -2.97
CA LYS A 6 -16.52 -5.35 -1.88
C LYS A 6 -16.86 -6.49 -0.91
N LYS A 7 -16.99 -7.74 -1.39
CA LYS A 7 -17.21 -8.91 -0.53
C LYS A 7 -15.94 -9.36 0.22
N ARG A 8 -14.75 -9.18 -0.35
CA ARG A 8 -13.45 -9.42 0.32
C ARG A 8 -13.23 -8.41 1.44
N CYS A 9 -13.47 -7.13 1.15
CA CYS A 9 -13.20 -6.05 2.11
C CYS A 9 -14.16 -6.02 3.30
N LYS A 10 -15.45 -6.34 3.10
CA LYS A 10 -16.42 -6.51 4.19
C LYS A 10 -16.16 -7.73 5.09
N ARG A 11 -15.24 -8.61 4.69
CA ARG A 11 -14.89 -9.84 5.43
C ARG A 11 -13.56 -9.70 6.19
N LEU A 12 -12.85 -8.59 6.01
CA LEU A 12 -11.65 -8.31 6.78
C LEU A 12 -12.02 -7.97 8.24
N PRO A 13 -11.32 -8.55 9.22
CA PRO A 13 -11.58 -8.34 10.64
C PRO A 13 -11.46 -6.86 11.07
N VAL A 14 -10.69 -6.05 10.32
CA VAL A 14 -10.55 -4.59 10.53
C VAL A 14 -11.90 -3.86 10.56
N PHE A 15 -12.88 -4.31 9.77
CA PHE A 15 -14.23 -3.72 9.74
C PHE A 15 -15.28 -4.47 10.56
N ARG A 16 -14.95 -5.67 11.08
CA ARG A 16 -15.92 -6.54 11.77
C ARG A 16 -15.90 -6.43 13.28
N ASP A 17 -14.79 -6.00 13.89
CA ASP A 17 -14.70 -5.90 15.34
C ASP A 17 -13.89 -4.66 15.79
N LEU A 18 -14.54 -3.50 15.78
CA LEU A 18 -14.08 -2.33 16.55
C LEU A 18 -13.89 -2.64 18.05
N ASN A 19 -14.53 -3.72 18.55
CA ASN A 19 -14.42 -4.18 19.94
C ASN A 19 -13.17 -5.05 20.23
N ARG A 20 -12.37 -5.42 19.21
CA ARG A 20 -11.09 -6.16 19.41
C ARG A 20 -9.85 -5.27 19.41
N LEU A 21 -10.01 -3.95 19.27
CA LEU A 21 -8.94 -2.94 19.39
C LEU A 21 -8.30 -2.84 20.80
N LYS A 22 -8.55 -3.83 21.67
CA LYS A 22 -7.92 -4.02 22.99
C LYS A 22 -7.15 -5.33 23.11
N GLY A 23 -7.03 -6.11 22.04
CA GLY A 23 -6.32 -7.39 22.03
C GLY A 23 -4.91 -7.26 21.47
N GLU A 24 -3.96 -7.96 22.09
CA GLU A 24 -2.60 -8.14 21.55
C GLU A 24 -2.68 -8.86 20.20
N TYR A 25 -2.17 -8.22 19.14
CA TYR A 25 -1.94 -8.86 17.85
C TYR A 25 -0.59 -9.56 17.86
N SER A 26 -0.51 -10.77 17.27
CA SER A 26 0.80 -11.29 16.88
C SER A 26 1.39 -10.46 15.73
N MET A 27 2.70 -10.52 15.54
CA MET A 27 3.37 -9.74 14.48
C MET A 27 2.96 -10.24 13.09
N GLU A 28 2.64 -11.53 12.96
CA GLU A 28 2.13 -12.16 11.75
C GLU A 28 0.71 -11.67 11.44
N GLU A 29 -0.17 -11.62 12.44
CA GLU A 29 -1.55 -11.12 12.29
C GLU A 29 -1.57 -9.65 11.88
N LEU A 30 -0.77 -8.81 12.55
CA LEU A 30 -0.65 -7.39 12.21
C LEU A 30 -0.13 -7.20 10.78
N THR A 31 0.87 -7.98 10.39
CA THR A 31 1.43 -7.96 9.03
C THR A 31 0.36 -8.32 7.99
N GLN A 32 -0.42 -9.37 8.25
CA GLN A 32 -1.45 -9.81 7.32
C GLN A 32 -2.58 -8.77 7.21
N HIS A 33 -3.03 -8.20 8.33
CA HIS A 33 -4.06 -7.15 8.31
C HIS A 33 -3.62 -5.90 7.55
N ALA A 34 -2.37 -5.48 7.73
CA ALA A 34 -1.84 -4.33 6.99
C ALA A 34 -1.81 -4.59 5.48
N LYS A 35 -1.38 -5.80 5.06
CA LYS A 35 -1.40 -6.20 3.64
C LYS A 35 -2.81 -6.27 3.07
N ASP A 36 -3.72 -6.89 3.81
CA ASP A 36 -5.12 -7.03 3.42
C ASP A 36 -5.79 -5.66 3.23
N LEU A 37 -5.50 -4.70 4.11
CA LEU A 37 -5.98 -3.33 4.00
C LEU A 37 -5.47 -2.65 2.72
N VAL A 38 -4.18 -2.76 2.42
CA VAL A 38 -3.59 -2.24 1.17
C VAL A 38 -4.27 -2.83 -0.06
N GLU A 39 -4.42 -4.16 -0.12
CA GLU A 39 -5.06 -4.85 -1.24
C GLU A 39 -6.53 -4.42 -1.41
N CYS A 40 -7.23 -4.26 -0.30
CA CYS A 40 -8.61 -3.77 -0.28
C CYS A 40 -8.79 -2.39 -0.91
N LEU A 41 -7.84 -1.50 -0.67
CA LEU A 41 -7.89 -0.11 -1.11
C LEU A 41 -7.34 0.08 -2.53
N GLY A 42 -6.85 -0.99 -3.18
CA GLY A 42 -6.44 -0.97 -4.58
C GLY A 42 -4.95 -1.27 -4.82
N GLY A 43 -4.17 -1.58 -3.79
CA GLY A 43 -2.83 -2.13 -3.95
C GLY A 43 -2.88 -3.51 -4.61
N THR A 44 -1.97 -3.81 -5.53
CA THR A 44 -1.97 -5.09 -6.29
C THR A 44 -0.79 -5.99 -5.94
N ALA A 45 0.33 -5.42 -5.55
CA ALA A 45 1.47 -6.15 -5.00
C ALA A 45 1.84 -5.49 -3.67
N VAL A 46 1.89 -6.27 -2.58
CA VAL A 46 2.21 -5.76 -1.24
C VAL A 46 3.21 -6.67 -0.54
N GLY A 47 4.19 -6.06 0.12
CA GLY A 47 5.26 -6.74 0.84
C GLY A 47 5.75 -5.93 2.04
N ILE A 48 6.54 -6.58 2.88
CA ILE A 48 7.24 -5.94 4.00
C ILE A 48 8.73 -6.00 3.72
N ALA A 49 9.40 -4.85 3.76
CA ALA A 49 10.84 -4.76 3.73
C ALA A 49 11.35 -4.47 5.14
N THR A 50 12.44 -5.12 5.56
CA THR A 50 13.16 -4.84 6.80
C THR A 50 14.56 -4.32 6.48
N ASN A 51 15.25 -3.75 7.49
CA ASN A 51 16.64 -3.34 7.33
C ASN A 51 17.55 -4.48 6.84
N GLN A 52 17.25 -5.73 7.25
CA GLN A 52 17.99 -6.91 6.79
C GLN A 52 17.71 -7.24 5.32
N THR A 53 16.45 -7.18 4.87
CA THR A 53 16.13 -7.46 3.45
C THR A 53 16.61 -6.38 2.50
N LEU A 54 16.87 -5.16 3.02
CA LEU A 54 17.38 -4.02 2.26
C LEU A 54 18.90 -3.85 2.37
N GLU A 55 19.58 -4.78 3.05
CA GLU A 55 21.04 -4.75 3.19
C GLU A 55 21.73 -4.88 1.82
N GLY A 56 22.80 -4.11 1.61
CA GLY A 56 23.49 -4.04 0.31
C GLY A 56 22.81 -3.13 -0.73
N GLY A 57 21.66 -2.52 -0.39
CA GLY A 57 21.04 -1.49 -1.21
C GLY A 57 21.77 -0.13 -1.16
N PRO A 58 21.34 0.86 -1.98
CA PRO A 58 21.89 2.21 -1.93
C PRO A 58 21.61 2.87 -0.56
N PRO A 59 22.34 3.93 -0.17
CA PRO A 59 22.07 4.64 1.09
C PRO A 59 20.62 5.11 1.25
N SER A 60 19.92 5.37 0.15
CA SER A 60 18.50 5.73 0.12
C SER A 60 17.53 4.62 0.50
N SER A 61 17.97 3.35 0.57
CA SER A 61 17.16 2.24 1.08
C SER A 61 17.29 2.04 2.59
N ASP A 62 18.16 2.78 3.29
CA ASP A 62 18.16 2.78 4.76
C ASP A 62 16.88 3.45 5.28
N LEU A 63 15.99 2.66 5.87
CA LEU A 63 14.71 3.13 6.41
C LEU A 63 14.89 4.21 7.49
N ARG A 64 16.05 4.20 8.18
CA ARG A 64 16.37 5.14 9.24
C ARG A 64 16.76 6.52 8.73
N TYR A 65 17.01 6.66 7.42
CA TYR A 65 17.38 7.93 6.82
C TYR A 65 16.31 9.01 7.03
N VAL A 66 15.03 8.65 6.84
CA VAL A 66 13.89 9.56 7.04
C VAL A 66 13.26 9.38 8.42
N LEU A 67 13.21 8.14 8.92
CA LEU A 67 12.54 7.81 10.18
C LEU A 67 13.48 6.99 11.08
N PRO A 68 14.25 7.61 12.00
CA PRO A 68 15.32 6.94 12.76
C PRO A 68 14.91 5.68 13.52
N GLY A 69 13.63 5.57 13.91
CA GLY A 69 13.07 4.40 14.60
C GLY A 69 12.51 3.30 13.69
N ALA A 70 12.59 3.44 12.37
CA ALA A 70 12.00 2.51 11.42
C ALA A 70 12.75 1.16 11.42
N ARG A 71 11.99 0.08 11.62
CA ARG A 71 12.48 -1.31 11.57
C ARG A 71 12.05 -2.03 10.30
N SER A 72 10.94 -1.59 9.72
CA SER A 72 10.34 -2.15 8.52
C SER A 72 9.55 -1.09 7.75
N ALA A 73 9.25 -1.40 6.50
CA ALA A 73 8.40 -0.61 5.62
C ALA A 73 7.38 -1.53 4.94
N ILE A 74 6.16 -1.03 4.80
CA ILE A 74 5.14 -1.65 3.95
C ILE A 74 5.35 -1.09 2.54
N VAL A 75 5.64 -1.98 1.58
CA VAL A 75 5.91 -1.62 0.19
C VAL A 75 4.78 -2.15 -0.67
N PHE A 76 4.19 -1.29 -1.48
CA PHE A 76 3.11 -1.70 -2.38
C PHE A 76 3.10 -0.97 -3.70
N GLY A 77 2.46 -1.58 -4.70
CA GLY A 77 2.27 -1.02 -6.03
C GLY A 77 0.80 -0.88 -6.39
N VAL A 78 0.47 0.21 -7.09
CA VAL A 78 -0.81 0.42 -7.76
C VAL A 78 -0.52 0.60 -9.25
N PRO A 79 -1.11 -0.21 -10.14
CA PRO A 79 -0.82 -0.13 -11.56
C PRO A 79 -1.39 1.17 -12.16
N LEU A 80 -0.64 1.74 -13.11
CA LEU A 80 -1.18 2.75 -14.02
C LEU A 80 -2.17 2.10 -14.99
N GLU A 81 -3.03 2.91 -15.60
CA GLU A 81 -3.98 2.45 -16.60
C GLU A 81 -3.23 2.08 -17.90
N GLN A 82 -3.25 0.79 -18.22
CA GLN A 82 -2.46 0.21 -19.32
C GLN A 82 -2.77 0.88 -20.67
N GLY A 83 -4.02 1.30 -20.88
CA GLY A 83 -4.45 1.93 -22.13
C GLY A 83 -3.74 3.25 -22.46
N PHE A 84 -3.11 3.91 -21.48
CA PHE A 84 -2.39 5.17 -21.72
C PHE A 84 -0.89 4.98 -21.99
N ILE A 85 -0.35 3.77 -21.80
CA ILE A 85 1.09 3.51 -21.94
C ILE A 85 1.53 3.60 -23.40
N GLU A 86 0.83 2.91 -24.31
CA GLU A 86 1.21 2.89 -25.72
C GLU A 86 1.13 4.28 -26.40
N PRO A 87 0.03 5.05 -26.23
CA PRO A 87 -0.04 6.42 -26.76
C PRO A 87 1.05 7.35 -26.20
N PHE A 88 1.39 7.22 -24.92
CA PHE A 88 2.47 7.98 -24.28
C PHE A 88 3.83 7.65 -24.91
N LEU A 89 4.15 6.38 -25.10
CA LEU A 89 5.42 5.93 -25.68
C LEU A 89 5.55 6.32 -27.16
N LYS A 90 4.44 6.34 -27.90
CA LYS A 90 4.39 6.87 -29.28
C LYS A 90 4.46 8.39 -29.36
N LYS A 91 4.36 9.09 -28.22
CA LYS A 91 4.31 10.56 -28.12
C LYS A 91 3.06 11.17 -28.77
N GLU A 92 1.97 10.40 -28.79
CA GLU A 92 0.69 10.82 -29.37
C GLU A 92 -0.20 11.50 -28.31
N ASP A 93 -0.14 11.02 -27.06
CA ASP A 93 -0.91 11.57 -25.95
C ASP A 93 -0.11 11.46 -24.64
N HIS A 94 0.51 12.57 -24.24
CA HIS A 94 1.22 12.67 -22.98
C HIS A 94 0.30 13.02 -21.79
N ASP A 95 -0.75 13.78 -22.05
CA ASP A 95 -1.59 14.38 -21.01
C ASP A 95 -2.44 13.32 -20.30
N SER A 96 -2.98 12.35 -21.04
CA SER A 96 -3.77 11.26 -20.43
C SER A 96 -2.94 10.40 -19.49
N HIS A 97 -1.70 10.07 -19.87
CA HIS A 97 -0.78 9.32 -19.02
C HIS A 97 -0.34 10.15 -17.81
N ALA A 98 -0.03 11.44 -18.00
CA ALA A 98 0.34 12.34 -16.90
C ALA A 98 -0.79 12.48 -15.88
N LEU A 99 -2.04 12.68 -16.35
CA LEU A 99 -3.22 12.74 -15.49
C LEU A 99 -3.48 11.42 -14.76
N ASN A 100 -3.30 10.28 -15.45
CA ASN A 100 -3.41 8.97 -14.81
C ASN A 100 -2.34 8.77 -13.73
N ASN A 101 -1.10 9.19 -13.97
CA ASN A 101 -0.04 9.14 -12.98
C ASN A 101 -0.37 9.99 -11.74
N VAL A 102 -0.87 11.22 -11.91
CA VAL A 102 -1.27 12.09 -10.79
C VAL A 102 -2.41 11.47 -9.98
N ARG A 103 -3.44 10.94 -10.66
CA ARG A 103 -4.59 10.28 -10.00
C ARG A 103 -4.14 9.03 -9.24
N THR A 104 -3.28 8.23 -9.84
CA THR A 104 -2.76 7.00 -9.21
C THR A 104 -1.90 7.33 -8.00
N ASN A 105 -1.01 8.32 -8.08
CA ASN A 105 -0.22 8.77 -6.92
C ASN A 105 -1.11 9.33 -5.81
N THR A 106 -2.16 10.07 -6.14
CA THR A 106 -3.14 10.55 -5.14
C THR A 106 -3.81 9.38 -4.41
N LEU A 107 -4.21 8.33 -5.14
CA LEU A 107 -4.74 7.10 -4.53
C LEU A 107 -3.70 6.42 -3.64
N VAL A 108 -2.46 6.24 -4.12
CA VAL A 108 -1.36 5.63 -3.36
C VAL A 108 -1.11 6.37 -2.04
N SER A 109 -1.08 7.70 -2.06
CA SER A 109 -0.95 8.51 -0.85
C SER A 109 -2.12 8.31 0.12
N GLY A 110 -3.34 8.21 -0.40
CA GLY A 110 -4.53 7.88 0.40
C GLY A 110 -4.41 6.52 1.08
N ILE A 111 -4.01 5.48 0.33
CA ILE A 111 -3.77 4.13 0.89
C ILE A 111 -2.73 4.17 2.00
N ALA A 112 -1.61 4.86 1.78
CA ALA A 112 -0.54 4.99 2.78
C ALA A 112 -1.04 5.68 4.05
N CYS A 113 -1.87 6.72 3.92
CA CYS A 113 -2.46 7.43 5.06
C CYS A 113 -3.42 6.54 5.85
N GLU A 114 -4.31 5.79 5.17
CA GLU A 114 -5.24 4.89 5.84
C GLU A 114 -4.53 3.75 6.60
N VAL A 115 -3.48 3.17 6.01
CA VAL A 115 -2.67 2.14 6.68
C VAL A 115 -1.93 2.73 7.88
N ALA A 116 -1.37 3.93 7.77
CA ALA A 116 -0.73 4.61 8.89
C ALA A 116 -1.73 4.88 10.03
N ASN A 117 -2.94 5.33 9.72
CA ASN A 117 -4.01 5.54 10.70
C ASN A 117 -4.40 4.25 11.41
N PHE A 118 -4.54 3.15 10.67
CA PHE A 118 -4.79 1.83 11.24
C PHE A 118 -3.69 1.43 12.24
N LEU A 119 -2.41 1.60 11.88
CA LEU A 119 -1.29 1.25 12.76
C LEU A 119 -1.17 2.15 14.00
N MET A 120 -1.64 3.40 13.95
CA MET A 120 -1.64 4.31 15.11
C MET A 120 -2.73 4.00 16.14
N GLN A 121 -3.74 3.22 15.77
CA GLN A 121 -4.87 2.86 16.65
C GLN A 121 -4.63 1.60 17.48
N ILE A 122 -3.49 0.94 17.29
CA ILE A 122 -3.08 -0.31 17.94
C ILE A 122 -1.97 0.00 18.95
#